data_AF-A0A968F6F5-F1
#
_entry.id   AF-A0A968F6F5-F1
#
_cell.length_a   1.000
_cell.length_b   1.000
_cell.length_c   1.000
_cell.angle_alpha   90.00
_cell.angle_beta   90.00
_cell.angle_gamma   90.00
#
_symmetry.space_group_name_H-M   'P 1'
#
loop_
_entity.id
_entity.type
_entity.pdbx_description
1 polymer ?
#
loop_
_entity_poly.entity_id
_entity_poly.type
_entity_poly.pdbx_seq_one_letter_code
_entity_poly.pdbx_strand_id
1 'polypeptide(L)'
;MLDNGRFVKIIRNGNYIGEYKKGVFAAEDWVAKTRRGGIFLHAGCREDYLQSVHGDYRLSRTLLVALSANGKTTTTCRILARKGHERSWLIQDDGGTLMPDGSFHGFEAGGVFVKTEGVNPGEQTEIFYGLLKPETVCENVYVTEDGDFDFYNLEKTSNGRAVILRSDFMHASRYIDVDRVDNLILITRGPLIPAISKLTREQAAALMILGQAMESS
;
A
#
# COMPACT_ATOMS: atom_id res chain seq x y z
N MET A 1 -23.24 13.70 -4.20
CA MET A 1 -22.28 14.83 -4.14
C MET A 1 -23.08 16.07 -3.81
N LEU A 2 -22.62 16.85 -2.85
CA LEU A 2 -23.26 18.11 -2.50
C LEU A 2 -22.85 19.18 -3.52
N ASP A 3 -23.67 20.23 -3.67
CA ASP A 3 -23.47 21.28 -4.67
C ASP A 3 -22.11 21.99 -4.56
N ASN A 4 -21.49 21.94 -3.37
CA ASN A 4 -20.16 22.49 -3.12
C ASN A 4 -19.00 21.49 -3.29
N GLY A 5 -19.24 20.36 -3.99
CA GLY A 5 -18.21 19.37 -4.29
C GLY A 5 -17.84 18.45 -3.12
N ARG A 6 -18.54 18.54 -1.98
CA ARG A 6 -18.35 17.62 -0.85
C ARG A 6 -19.03 16.27 -1.08
N PHE A 7 -18.48 15.24 -0.46
CA PHE A 7 -19.05 13.90 -0.44
C PHE A 7 -19.56 13.58 0.96
N VAL A 8 -20.72 12.93 1.03
CA VAL A 8 -21.26 12.40 2.27
C VAL A 8 -21.18 10.90 2.17
N LYS A 9 -20.50 10.29 3.13
CA LYS A 9 -20.49 8.85 3.30
C LYS A 9 -21.30 8.53 4.54
N ILE A 10 -22.31 7.69 4.37
CA ILE A 10 -23.16 7.22 5.47
C ILE A 10 -22.75 5.79 5.79
N ILE A 11 -22.25 5.59 7.00
CA ILE A 11 -21.98 4.28 7.58
C ILE A 11 -23.03 4.09 8.67
N ARG A 12 -23.75 2.96 8.63
CA ARG A 12 -24.78 2.64 9.63
C ARG A 12 -24.41 1.35 10.33
N ASN A 13 -24.30 1.39 11.66
CA ASN A 13 -23.98 0.26 12.53
C ASN A 13 -22.58 -0.36 12.36
N GLY A 14 -21.68 0.25 11.57
CA GLY A 14 -20.28 -0.14 11.48
C GLY A 14 -19.42 0.69 12.44
N ASN A 15 -18.62 0.01 13.27
CA ASN A 15 -17.57 0.62 14.10
C ASN A 15 -16.16 0.23 13.64
N TYR A 16 -16.05 -0.59 12.60
CA TYR A 16 -14.79 -1.09 12.06
C TYR A 16 -14.05 -0.01 11.26
N ILE A 17 -12.81 0.32 11.66
CA ILE A 17 -12.03 1.44 11.08
C ILE A 17 -11.85 1.30 9.56
N GLY A 18 -11.67 0.07 9.08
CA GLY A 18 -11.49 -0.19 7.65
C GLY A 18 -12.69 0.23 6.81
N GLU A 19 -13.91 0.19 7.36
CA GLU A 19 -15.09 0.69 6.68
C GLU A 19 -14.94 2.18 6.42
N TYR A 20 -14.61 2.98 7.44
CA TYR A 20 -14.37 4.43 7.33
C TYR A 20 -13.33 4.73 6.26
N LYS A 21 -12.17 4.06 6.32
CA LYS A 21 -11.02 4.31 5.46
C LYS A 21 -11.31 4.06 3.97
N LYS A 22 -11.73 2.84 3.62
CA LYS A 22 -11.76 2.40 2.21
C LYS A 22 -12.84 3.10 1.38
N GLY A 23 -13.99 3.39 1.97
CA GLY A 23 -15.07 4.03 1.21
C GLY A 23 -14.79 5.48 0.79
N VAL A 24 -13.72 6.12 1.28
CA VAL A 24 -13.32 7.46 0.82
C VAL A 24 -12.67 7.41 -0.57
N PHE A 25 -12.05 6.30 -0.96
CA PHE A 25 -11.32 6.21 -2.23
C PHE A 25 -12.21 6.36 -3.46
N ALA A 26 -13.46 5.90 -3.40
CA ALA A 26 -14.41 6.09 -4.49
C ALA A 26 -14.74 7.59 -4.70
N ALA A 27 -14.85 8.34 -3.60
CA ALA A 27 -15.06 9.78 -3.65
C ALA A 27 -13.80 10.51 -4.16
N GLU A 28 -12.62 10.12 -3.68
CA GLU A 28 -11.35 10.70 -4.15
C GLU A 28 -11.08 10.42 -5.63
N ASP A 29 -11.38 9.21 -6.12
CA ASP A 29 -11.27 8.88 -7.54
C ASP A 29 -12.20 9.74 -8.40
N TRP A 30 -13.44 9.91 -7.96
CA TRP A 30 -14.36 10.81 -8.63
C TRP A 30 -13.84 12.24 -8.69
N VAL A 31 -13.32 12.78 -7.57
CA VAL A 31 -12.75 14.14 -7.51
C VAL A 31 -11.52 14.25 -8.40
N ALA A 32 -10.63 13.28 -8.34
CA ALA A 32 -9.43 13.23 -9.16
C ALA A 32 -9.79 13.37 -10.65
N LYS A 33 -10.75 12.56 -11.12
CA LYS A 33 -11.20 12.53 -12.51
C LYS A 33 -11.94 13.79 -12.94
N THR A 34 -12.86 14.28 -12.11
CA THR A 34 -13.78 15.35 -12.52
C THR A 34 -13.29 16.76 -12.21
N ARG A 35 -12.35 16.92 -11.27
CA ARG A 35 -11.90 18.23 -10.79
C ARG A 35 -10.39 18.45 -10.88
N ARG A 36 -9.58 17.41 -10.69
CA ARG A 36 -8.10 17.51 -10.66
C ARG A 36 -7.44 17.10 -11.98
N GLY A 37 -8.14 16.38 -12.86
CA GLY A 37 -7.60 15.88 -14.13
C GLY A 37 -6.66 14.67 -13.98
N GLY A 38 -6.69 13.99 -12.81
CA GLY A 38 -5.91 12.79 -12.53
C GLY A 38 -6.79 11.56 -12.30
N ILE A 39 -6.17 10.45 -11.90
CA ILE A 39 -6.86 9.21 -11.51
C ILE A 39 -6.42 8.80 -10.12
N PHE A 40 -7.36 8.47 -9.24
CA PHE A 40 -6.99 7.93 -7.93
C PHE A 40 -6.78 6.43 -8.07
N LEU A 41 -5.62 5.96 -7.64
CA LEU A 41 -5.24 4.55 -7.70
C LEU A 41 -5.12 3.99 -6.29
N HIS A 42 -5.62 2.76 -6.11
CA HIS A 42 -5.32 1.94 -4.94
C HIS A 42 -3.89 1.35 -5.06
N ALA A 43 -2.90 2.24 -5.07
CA ALA A 43 -1.50 1.93 -5.33
C ALA A 43 -0.62 2.22 -4.11
N GLY A 44 0.31 1.31 -3.83
CA GLY A 44 1.49 1.64 -3.06
C GLY A 44 2.48 2.44 -3.92
N CYS A 45 3.23 3.35 -3.32
CA CYS A 45 4.32 4.09 -3.94
C CYS A 45 5.58 3.90 -3.09
N ARG A 46 6.68 3.57 -3.76
CA ARG A 46 8.01 3.47 -3.15
C ARG A 46 9.02 4.23 -3.98
N GLU A 47 10.07 4.70 -3.32
CA GLU A 47 11.21 5.36 -3.92
C GLU A 47 12.47 4.59 -3.54
N ASP A 48 13.29 4.26 -4.52
CA ASP A 48 14.48 3.46 -4.35
C ASP A 48 15.66 4.10 -5.05
N TYR A 49 16.72 4.36 -4.30
CA TYR A 49 18.03 4.75 -4.83
C TYR A 49 18.93 3.52 -4.82
N LEU A 50 19.05 2.84 -5.96
CA LEU A 50 19.74 1.54 -6.05
C LEU A 50 20.88 1.60 -7.06
N GLN A 51 21.89 0.75 -6.85
CA GLN A 51 22.96 0.59 -7.83
C GLN A 51 22.49 -0.29 -8.99
N SER A 52 22.57 0.22 -10.21
CA SER A 52 22.31 -0.53 -11.42
C SER A 52 23.39 -1.59 -11.67
N VAL A 53 23.10 -2.53 -12.57
CA VAL A 53 24.06 -3.57 -13.01
C VAL A 53 25.31 -2.99 -13.66
N HIS A 54 25.28 -1.75 -14.13
CA HIS A 54 26.42 -1.05 -14.73
C HIS A 54 27.22 -0.22 -13.72
N GLY A 55 26.85 -0.25 -12.44
CA GLY A 55 27.56 0.45 -11.36
C GLY A 55 27.01 1.84 -11.02
N ASP A 56 26.23 2.45 -11.91
CA ASP A 56 25.60 3.75 -11.66
C ASP A 56 24.45 3.62 -10.66
N TYR A 57 24.32 4.59 -9.76
CA TYR A 57 23.16 4.68 -8.88
C TYR A 57 22.03 5.43 -9.55
N ARG A 58 20.79 4.95 -9.36
CA ARG A 58 19.59 5.56 -9.93
C ARG A 58 18.49 5.63 -8.89
N LEU A 59 17.86 6.80 -8.82
CA LEU A 59 16.59 6.97 -8.14
C LEU A 59 15.49 6.43 -9.06
N SER A 60 14.61 5.61 -8.51
CA SER A 60 13.44 5.11 -9.22
C SER A 60 12.22 5.15 -8.30
N ARG A 61 11.10 5.60 -8.84
CA ARG A 61 9.82 5.64 -8.13
C ARG A 61 8.85 4.71 -8.81
N THR A 62 8.26 3.84 -8.00
CA THR A 62 7.46 2.72 -8.49
C THR A 62 6.09 2.74 -7.83
N LEU A 63 5.05 2.73 -8.64
CA LEU A 63 3.70 2.42 -8.20
C LEU A 63 3.46 0.92 -8.26
N LEU A 64 2.91 0.36 -7.19
CA LEU A 64 2.52 -1.04 -7.08
C LEU A 64 1.01 -1.14 -6.91
N VAL A 65 0.35 -1.77 -7.86
CA VAL A 65 -1.10 -2.04 -7.80
C VAL A 65 -1.30 -3.54 -7.72
N ALA A 66 -2.14 -3.98 -6.78
CA ALA A 66 -2.50 -5.37 -6.66
C ALA A 66 -3.92 -5.49 -6.13
N LEU A 67 -4.58 -6.60 -6.46
CA LEU A 67 -5.76 -7.03 -5.72
C LEU A 67 -5.38 -7.44 -4.29
N SER A 68 -6.38 -7.48 -3.41
CA SER A 68 -6.18 -7.83 -1.99
C SER A 68 -5.46 -9.19 -1.86
N ALA A 69 -4.63 -9.33 -0.82
CA ALA A 69 -3.84 -10.53 -0.52
C ALA A 69 -2.77 -10.95 -1.55
N ASN A 70 -2.44 -10.10 -2.54
CA ASN A 70 -1.33 -10.35 -3.47
C ASN A 70 0.01 -9.71 -3.05
N GLY A 71 0.19 -9.37 -1.77
CA GLY A 71 1.46 -8.86 -1.25
C GLY A 71 1.82 -7.42 -1.62
N LYS A 72 0.86 -6.56 -1.98
CA LYS A 72 1.10 -5.13 -2.28
C LYS A 72 1.82 -4.42 -1.14
N THR A 73 1.25 -4.46 0.06
CA THR A 73 1.80 -3.75 1.23
C THR A 73 3.18 -4.31 1.59
N THR A 74 3.34 -5.63 1.65
CA THR A 74 4.62 -6.30 1.88
C THR A 74 5.67 -5.87 0.86
N THR A 75 5.34 -5.84 -0.44
CA THR A 75 6.28 -5.44 -1.50
C THR A 75 6.58 -3.95 -1.46
N THR A 76 5.60 -3.11 -1.12
CA THR A 76 5.78 -1.66 -1.03
C THR A 76 6.67 -1.28 0.16
N CYS A 77 6.46 -1.95 1.29
CA CYS A 77 7.14 -1.70 2.56
C CYS A 77 8.50 -2.40 2.70
N ARG A 78 8.93 -3.19 1.73
CA ARG A 78 10.18 -3.94 1.83
C ARG A 78 11.37 -3.05 1.52
N ILE A 79 12.38 -3.04 2.40
CA ILE A 79 13.69 -2.45 2.08
C ILE A 79 14.40 -3.32 1.03
N LEU A 80 14.66 -2.74 -0.15
CA LEU A 80 15.38 -3.40 -1.24
C LEU A 80 16.87 -3.07 -1.24
N ALA A 81 17.25 -1.92 -0.68
CA ALA A 81 18.64 -1.53 -0.48
C ALA A 81 19.42 -2.56 0.33
N ARG A 82 20.54 -3.05 -0.22
CA ARG A 82 21.45 -4.02 0.42
C ARG A 82 22.90 -3.59 0.42
N LYS A 83 23.28 -2.59 -0.38
CA LYS A 83 24.65 -2.10 -0.53
C LYS A 83 24.82 -0.69 0.03
N GLY A 84 26.06 -0.29 0.30
CA GLY A 84 26.43 0.92 1.04
C GLY A 84 25.54 2.16 0.83
N HIS A 85 25.55 2.73 -0.37
CA HIS A 85 24.80 3.97 -0.66
C HIS A 85 23.34 3.75 -1.05
N GLU A 86 22.87 2.51 -1.13
CA GLU A 86 21.50 2.22 -1.54
C GLU A 86 20.51 2.65 -0.45
N ARG A 87 19.33 3.10 -0.86
CA ARG A 87 18.24 3.50 0.03
C ARG A 87 16.90 3.09 -0.56
N SER A 88 15.96 2.73 0.32
CA SER A 88 14.57 2.41 -0.03
C SER A 88 13.65 3.18 0.91
N TRP A 89 12.63 3.83 0.35
CA TRP A 89 11.67 4.62 1.10
C TRP A 89 10.24 4.23 0.77
N LEU A 90 9.44 4.10 1.82
CA LEU A 90 7.99 4.03 1.70
C LEU A 90 7.43 5.44 1.48
N ILE A 91 6.85 5.68 0.30
CA ILE A 91 6.15 6.94 0.00
C ILE A 91 4.69 6.82 0.45
N GLN A 92 4.00 5.77 0.02
CA GLN A 92 2.58 5.51 0.31
C GLN A 92 2.32 4.00 0.23
N ASP A 93 1.50 3.39 1.10
CA ASP A 93 1.21 1.95 1.00
C ASP A 93 -0.13 1.66 0.33
N ASP A 94 -1.07 2.62 0.38
CA ASP A 94 -2.43 2.33 0.00
C ASP A 94 -2.99 3.07 -1.20
N GLY A 95 -2.95 4.40 -1.24
CA GLY A 95 -3.57 5.13 -2.34
C GLY A 95 -3.11 6.57 -2.53
N GLY A 96 -3.38 7.07 -3.73
CA GLY A 96 -3.06 8.44 -4.14
C GLY A 96 -3.50 8.73 -5.57
N THR A 97 -3.35 9.98 -6.00
CA THR A 97 -3.73 10.45 -7.33
C THR A 97 -2.53 10.47 -8.26
N LEU A 98 -2.59 9.74 -9.38
CA LEU A 98 -1.64 9.83 -10.48
C LEU A 98 -2.12 10.90 -11.48
N MET A 99 -1.22 11.82 -11.82
CA MET A 99 -1.49 12.97 -12.68
C MET A 99 -0.96 12.75 -14.12
N PRO A 100 -1.48 13.48 -15.12
CA PRO A 100 -1.04 13.35 -16.51
C PRO A 100 0.43 13.70 -16.77
N ASP A 101 1.03 14.55 -15.91
CA ASP A 101 2.47 14.89 -15.96
C ASP A 101 3.37 13.80 -15.36
N GLY A 102 2.76 12.74 -14.82
CA GLY A 102 3.45 11.61 -14.19
C GLY A 102 3.69 11.79 -12.68
N SER A 103 3.31 12.93 -12.09
CA SER A 103 3.38 13.13 -10.64
C SER A 103 2.35 12.26 -9.90
N PHE A 104 2.67 11.91 -8.67
CA PHE A 104 1.80 11.12 -7.80
C PHE A 104 1.63 11.82 -6.45
N HIS A 105 0.38 12.05 -6.06
CA HIS A 105 0.00 12.68 -4.80
C HIS A 105 -0.59 11.66 -3.85
N GLY A 106 0.12 11.34 -2.77
CA GLY A 106 -0.33 10.38 -1.77
C GLY A 106 -1.55 10.87 -1.00
N PHE A 107 -2.39 9.93 -0.53
CA PHE A 107 -3.59 10.26 0.23
C PHE A 107 -3.38 10.21 1.74
N GLU A 108 -2.63 9.23 2.23
CA GLU A 108 -2.50 8.95 3.66
C GLU A 108 -1.23 9.55 4.25
N ALA A 109 -1.37 10.66 4.97
CA ALA A 109 -0.26 11.42 5.52
C ALA A 109 0.20 10.99 6.93
N GLY A 110 -0.66 10.32 7.71
CA GLY A 110 -0.42 10.11 9.15
C GLY A 110 0.06 8.70 9.53
N GLY A 111 -0.45 7.67 8.88
CA GLY A 111 -0.18 6.29 9.26
C GLY A 111 -0.34 5.30 8.11
N VAL A 112 0.11 4.08 8.36
CA VAL A 112 0.07 2.93 7.45
C VAL A 112 -0.98 1.97 7.99
N PHE A 113 -2.01 1.66 7.20
CA PHE A 113 -3.11 0.77 7.62
C PHE A 113 -2.88 -0.66 7.13
N VAL A 114 -2.28 -1.48 7.99
CA VAL A 114 -1.74 -2.81 7.64
C VAL A 114 -2.70 -3.94 8.04
N LYS A 115 -2.59 -5.07 7.35
CA LYS A 115 -3.13 -6.36 7.82
C LYS A 115 -2.10 -6.99 8.76
N THR A 116 -2.56 -7.59 9.86
CA THR A 116 -1.66 -8.17 10.87
C THR A 116 -1.54 -9.69 10.76
N GLU A 117 -2.40 -10.34 9.98
CA GLU A 117 -2.36 -11.78 9.76
C GLU A 117 -1.00 -12.24 9.21
N GLY A 118 -0.39 -13.23 9.86
CA GLY A 118 0.86 -13.84 9.44
C GLY A 118 2.06 -12.89 9.43
N VAL A 119 1.95 -11.72 10.06
CA VAL A 119 3.07 -10.78 10.18
C VAL A 119 4.18 -11.41 11.00
N ASN A 120 5.36 -11.45 10.41
CA ASN A 120 6.54 -12.09 10.99
C ASN A 120 7.80 -11.30 10.64
N PRO A 121 8.83 -11.34 11.50
CA PRO A 121 10.06 -10.58 11.28
C PRO A 121 10.94 -11.14 10.15
N GLY A 122 10.65 -12.33 9.60
CA GLY A 122 11.41 -12.89 8.47
C GLY A 122 11.00 -12.30 7.11
N GLU A 123 9.72 -11.98 6.94
CA GLU A 123 9.16 -11.48 5.68
C GLU A 123 8.69 -10.03 5.75
N GLN A 124 8.26 -9.58 6.93
CA GLN A 124 7.55 -8.32 7.14
C GLN A 124 8.13 -7.54 8.33
N THR A 125 9.46 -7.55 8.46
CA THR A 125 10.24 -6.93 9.56
C THR A 125 9.77 -5.52 9.91
N GLU A 126 9.54 -4.69 8.91
CA GLU A 126 9.21 -3.27 9.06
C GLU A 126 7.80 -3.08 9.61
N ILE A 127 6.86 -3.92 9.17
CA ILE A 127 5.51 -3.96 9.71
C ILE A 127 5.57 -4.52 11.14
N PHE A 128 6.25 -5.65 11.35
CA PHE A 128 6.36 -6.32 12.65
C PHE A 128 6.84 -5.36 13.74
N TYR A 129 7.96 -4.67 13.55
CA TYR A 129 8.45 -3.72 14.55
C TYR A 129 7.58 -2.47 14.69
N GLY A 130 6.87 -2.06 13.63
CA GLY A 130 5.87 -1.01 13.71
C GLY A 130 4.68 -1.40 14.60
N LEU A 131 4.27 -2.68 14.57
CA LEU A 131 3.20 -3.20 15.44
C LEU A 131 3.54 -3.15 16.92
N LEU A 132 4.83 -3.21 17.28
CA LEU A 132 5.31 -3.19 18.66
C LEU A 132 5.47 -1.78 19.24
N LYS A 133 5.10 -0.74 18.49
CA LYS A 133 5.23 0.65 18.93
C LYS A 133 4.07 1.04 19.84
N PRO A 134 4.32 1.79 20.94
CA PRO A 134 3.27 2.16 21.90
C PRO A 134 2.10 2.92 21.28
N GLU A 135 2.36 3.71 20.23
CA GLU A 135 1.36 4.52 19.54
C GLU A 135 0.58 3.74 18.46
N THR A 136 0.94 2.49 18.20
CA THR A 136 0.25 1.67 17.19
C THR A 136 -1.09 1.19 17.73
N VAL A 137 -2.15 1.45 16.96
CA VAL A 137 -3.50 0.98 17.29
C VAL A 137 -3.77 -0.33 16.55
N CYS A 138 -3.96 -1.41 17.30
CA CYS A 138 -4.34 -2.72 16.79
C CYS A 138 -5.85 -2.97 16.97
N GLU A 139 -6.49 -3.54 15.96
CA GLU A 139 -7.90 -3.93 15.96
C GLU A 139 -8.00 -5.41 15.53
N ASN A 140 -8.72 -6.22 16.30
CA ASN A 140 -8.90 -7.66 16.05
C ASN A 140 -7.59 -8.47 15.97
N VAL A 141 -6.57 -8.10 16.76
CA VAL A 141 -5.34 -8.87 16.95
C VAL A 141 -5.48 -9.71 18.22
N TYR A 142 -5.12 -10.99 18.15
CA TYR A 142 -5.14 -11.85 19.33
C TYR A 142 -4.02 -11.46 20.31
N VAL A 143 -4.34 -11.45 21.60
CA VAL A 143 -3.39 -11.19 22.69
C VAL A 143 -3.35 -12.41 23.58
N THR A 144 -2.17 -12.95 23.83
CA THR A 144 -1.95 -14.13 24.69
C THR A 144 -2.19 -13.78 26.17
N GLU A 145 -2.23 -14.81 27.02
CA GLU A 145 -2.35 -14.63 28.48
C GLU A 145 -1.17 -13.82 29.07
N ASP A 146 0.00 -13.88 28.43
CA ASP A 146 1.20 -13.13 28.81
C ASP A 146 1.20 -11.67 28.31
N GLY A 147 0.19 -11.29 27.50
CA GLY A 147 0.07 -9.94 26.93
C GLY A 147 0.76 -9.75 25.57
N ASP A 148 1.27 -10.82 24.95
CA ASP A 148 1.94 -10.77 23.65
C ASP A 148 0.95 -10.84 22.49
N PHE A 149 1.30 -10.27 21.34
CA PHE A 149 0.52 -10.41 20.12
C PHE A 149 0.76 -11.77 19.45
N ASP A 150 -0.32 -12.48 19.13
CA ASP A 150 -0.29 -13.66 18.27
C ASP A 150 -0.90 -13.32 16.91
N PHE A 151 -0.04 -13.15 15.90
CA PHE A 151 -0.42 -12.82 14.53
C PHE A 151 -0.88 -14.03 13.70
N TYR A 152 -0.78 -15.24 14.24
CA TYR A 152 -1.16 -16.50 13.58
C TYR A 152 -2.48 -17.05 14.11
N ASN A 153 -2.92 -16.62 15.30
CA ASN A 153 -4.22 -17.00 15.83
C ASN A 153 -5.35 -16.20 15.14
N LEU A 154 -6.09 -16.88 14.28
CA LEU A 154 -7.21 -16.34 13.50
C LEU A 154 -8.57 -16.90 13.92
N GLU A 155 -8.67 -17.53 15.11
CA GLU A 155 -9.86 -18.26 15.56
C GLU A 155 -11.15 -17.43 15.46
N LYS A 156 -11.06 -16.13 15.77
CA LYS A 156 -12.20 -15.19 15.70
C LYS A 156 -12.31 -14.49 14.35
N THR A 157 -11.18 -14.17 13.70
CA THR A 157 -11.16 -13.47 12.42
C THR A 157 -9.78 -13.50 11.76
N SER A 158 -9.75 -13.53 10.44
CA SER A 158 -8.53 -13.34 9.63
C SER A 158 -8.30 -11.88 9.23
N ASN A 159 -9.07 -10.92 9.77
CA ASN A 159 -9.02 -9.52 9.37
C ASN A 159 -8.50 -8.61 10.50
N GLY A 160 -7.46 -9.07 11.20
CA GLY A 160 -6.69 -8.22 12.10
C GLY A 160 -6.04 -7.04 11.36
N ARG A 161 -6.11 -5.86 11.97
CA ARG A 161 -5.61 -4.59 11.40
C ARG A 161 -4.79 -3.82 12.41
N ALA A 162 -3.93 -2.96 11.89
CA ALA A 162 -3.29 -1.94 12.71
C ALA A 162 -3.09 -0.64 11.94
N VAL A 163 -3.04 0.46 12.68
CA VAL A 163 -2.59 1.77 12.20
C VAL A 163 -1.25 2.05 12.85
N ILE A 164 -0.18 2.01 12.05
CA ILE A 164 1.18 2.35 12.49
C ILE A 164 1.47 3.78 12.08
N LEU A 165 1.95 4.63 12.99
CA LEU A 165 2.37 5.98 12.63
C LEU A 165 3.52 5.94 11.62
N ARG A 166 3.49 6.82 10.62
CA ARG A 166 4.58 6.87 9.63
C ARG A 166 5.93 7.17 10.27
N SER A 167 5.97 7.98 11.32
CA SER A 167 7.18 8.29 12.10
C SER A 167 7.79 7.06 12.77
N ASP A 168 6.97 6.04 13.02
CA ASP A 168 7.38 4.78 13.64
C ASP A 168 7.73 3.70 12.62
N PHE A 169 7.51 3.97 11.33
CA PHE A 169 7.84 3.07 10.24
C PHE A 169 9.27 3.33 9.76
N MET A 170 10.17 2.36 9.94
CA MET A 170 11.64 2.54 9.90
C MET A 170 12.21 3.30 8.69
N HIS A 171 11.55 3.26 7.53
CA HIS A 171 12.03 3.86 6.29
C HIS A 171 10.92 4.63 5.54
N ALA A 172 9.89 5.11 6.25
CA ALA A 172 8.92 6.00 5.64
C ALA A 172 9.58 7.33 5.25
N SER A 173 9.25 7.81 4.05
CA SER A 173 9.65 9.15 3.61
C SER A 173 8.92 10.23 4.42
N ARG A 174 9.56 11.40 4.52
CA ARG A 174 8.97 12.62 5.08
C ARG A 174 7.89 13.23 4.18
N TYR A 175 7.85 12.83 2.92
CA TYR A 175 6.84 13.22 1.94
C TYR A 175 6.05 12.00 1.48
N ILE A 176 4.82 12.25 1.04
CA ILE A 176 3.92 11.24 0.46
C ILE A 176 3.64 11.50 -1.03
N ASP A 177 4.18 12.60 -1.55
CA ASP A 177 4.02 13.04 -2.93
C ASP A 177 5.36 12.93 -3.66
N VAL A 178 5.31 12.59 -4.95
CA VAL A 178 6.47 12.58 -5.84
C VAL A 178 6.14 13.30 -7.14
N ASP A 179 7.12 14.02 -7.68
CA ASP A 179 7.01 14.79 -8.92
C ASP A 179 6.92 13.91 -10.17
N ARG A 180 7.39 12.66 -10.09
CA ARG A 180 7.32 11.72 -11.21
C ARG A 180 7.39 10.26 -10.77
N VAL A 181 6.56 9.41 -11.39
CA VAL A 181 6.65 7.95 -11.31
C VAL A 181 7.40 7.40 -12.54
N ASP A 182 8.33 6.47 -12.32
CA ASP A 182 9.11 5.83 -13.37
C ASP A 182 8.50 4.51 -13.82
N ASN A 183 7.91 3.77 -12.88
CA ASN A 183 7.38 2.42 -13.11
C ASN A 183 5.97 2.24 -12.54
N LEU A 184 5.14 1.48 -13.25
CA LEU A 184 3.87 0.95 -12.76
C LEU A 184 3.93 -0.57 -12.82
N ILE A 185 3.86 -1.21 -11.65
CA ILE A 185 3.91 -2.67 -11.51
C ILE A 185 2.53 -3.16 -11.08
N LEU A 186 1.98 -4.11 -11.85
CA LEU A 186 0.77 -4.82 -11.52
C LEU A 186 1.14 -6.16 -10.89
N ILE A 187 0.84 -6.35 -9.61
CA ILE A 187 1.10 -7.61 -8.90
C ILE A 187 -0.14 -8.48 -9.00
N THR A 188 0.06 -9.69 -9.50
CA THR A 188 -0.97 -10.73 -9.61
C THR A 188 -0.35 -12.08 -9.24
N ARG A 189 -1.21 -13.06 -8.94
CA ARG A 189 -0.82 -14.41 -8.53
C ARG A 189 -1.51 -15.41 -9.44
N GLY A 190 -0.74 -16.26 -10.09
CA GLY A 190 -1.26 -17.34 -10.93
C GLY A 190 -0.17 -18.29 -11.42
N PRO A 191 -0.42 -19.61 -11.48
CA PRO A 191 0.59 -20.60 -11.89
C PRO A 191 1.00 -20.48 -13.36
N LEU A 192 0.16 -19.86 -14.19
CA LEU A 192 0.42 -19.64 -15.62
C LEU A 192 1.01 -18.25 -15.91
N ILE A 193 1.17 -17.41 -14.88
CA ILE A 193 1.67 -16.04 -15.04
C ILE A 193 3.19 -16.09 -14.90
N PRO A 194 3.96 -15.58 -15.88
CA PRO A 194 5.42 -15.50 -15.76
C PRO A 194 5.82 -14.60 -14.58
N ALA A 195 6.99 -14.86 -14.00
CA ALA A 195 7.48 -14.11 -12.83
C ALA A 195 7.54 -12.59 -13.08
N ILE A 196 7.92 -12.17 -14.28
CA ILE A 196 7.92 -10.77 -14.73
C ILE A 196 7.49 -10.74 -16.19
N SER A 197 6.64 -9.80 -16.57
CA SER A 197 6.33 -9.50 -17.97
C SER A 197 6.18 -8.00 -18.19
N LYS A 198 6.71 -7.53 -19.33
CA LYS A 198 6.52 -6.16 -19.77
C LYS A 198 5.25 -6.11 -20.63
N LEU A 199 4.23 -5.41 -20.13
CA LEU A 199 2.95 -5.29 -20.80
C LEU A 199 2.93 -4.07 -21.74
N THR A 200 2.14 -4.16 -22.81
CA THR A 200 1.69 -2.96 -23.51
C THR A 200 0.69 -2.18 -22.65
N ARG A 201 0.35 -0.95 -23.06
CA ARG A 201 -0.61 -0.12 -22.32
C ARG A 201 -1.99 -0.76 -22.30
N GLU A 202 -2.41 -1.36 -23.41
CA GLU A 202 -3.69 -2.03 -23.58
C GLU A 202 -3.76 -3.28 -22.70
N GLN A 203 -2.67 -4.05 -22.64
CA GLN A 203 -2.57 -5.22 -21.76
C GLN A 203 -2.60 -4.83 -20.28
N ALA A 204 -1.91 -3.76 -19.89
CA ALA A 204 -1.93 -3.25 -18.52
C ALA A 204 -3.33 -2.78 -18.11
N ALA A 205 -4.02 -2.03 -19.00
CA ALA A 205 -5.39 -1.60 -18.78
C ALA A 205 -6.36 -2.79 -18.69
N ALA A 206 -6.23 -3.77 -19.58
CA ALA A 206 -7.03 -4.99 -19.55
C ALA A 206 -6.81 -5.77 -18.24
N LEU A 207 -5.56 -5.93 -17.79
CA LEU A 207 -5.26 -6.63 -16.53
C LEU A 207 -5.83 -5.89 -15.31
N MET A 208 -5.76 -4.56 -15.28
CA MET A 208 -6.38 -3.75 -14.22
C MET A 208 -7.91 -3.90 -14.18
N ILE A 209 -8.58 -3.94 -15.33
CA ILE A 209 -10.05 -4.03 -15.43
C ILE A 209 -10.54 -5.44 -15.14
N LEU A 210 -9.89 -6.46 -15.72
CA LEU A 210 -10.30 -7.85 -15.58
C LEU A 210 -10.04 -8.39 -14.17
N GLY A 211 -9.00 -7.88 -13.50
CA GLY A 211 -8.68 -8.21 -12.11
C GLY A 211 -8.47 -9.71 -11.89
N GLN A 212 -7.24 -10.20 -12.12
CA GLN A 212 -6.89 -11.57 -11.73
C GLN A 212 -6.39 -11.64 -10.29
N ALA A 213 -7.21 -12.21 -9.41
CA ALA A 213 -6.82 -12.68 -8.09
C ALA A 213 -7.14 -14.17 -7.98
N MET A 214 -6.18 -14.93 -7.50
CA MET A 214 -6.46 -16.26 -6.96
C MET A 214 -6.75 -16.14 -5.48
N GLU A 215 -7.69 -16.95 -5.00
CA GLU A 215 -8.04 -17.06 -3.59
C GLU A 215 -6.79 -17.45 -2.77
N SER A 216 -6.53 -16.70 -1.70
CA SER A 216 -5.60 -17.11 -0.66
C SER A 216 -6.34 -18.09 0.25
N SER A 217 -5.90 -19.36 0.27
CA SER A 217 -6.31 -20.38 1.23
C SER A 217 -6.12 -19.94 2.67
#